data_AF-A0A7V1SAG9-F1
#
_entry.id   AF-A0A7V1SAG9-F1
#
_cell.length_a   1.000
_cell.length_b   1.000
_cell.length_c   1.000
_cell.angle_alpha   90.00
_cell.angle_beta   90.00
_cell.angle_gamma   90.00
#
_symmetry.space_group_name_H-M   'P 1'
#
loop_
_entity.id
_entity.type
_entity.pdbx_description
1 polymer ?
#
loop_
_entity_poly.entity_id
_entity_poly.type
_entity_poly.pdbx_seq_one_letter_code
_entity_poly.pdbx_strand_id
1 'polypeptide(L)'
;MKMSDWSEKRKIVVAFIVAFLVVGALIAVISSIPTSQEIERRSLEGAVREGSPEFEALTKKISIANDDDNTLESPTALGTITMALSGRIRNMTGKTITGLEIKVSVVDRMNNPIKEKKLVVVPTQKESLLPEEVMPVRFTIDGFKKEDDRAMVRWKVTAIKVKED
;
A
#
# COMPACT_ATOMS: atom_id res chain seq x y z
N MET A 1 -61.23 19.10 4.55
CA MET A 1 -59.94 18.52 4.97
C MET A 1 -59.55 19.14 6.31
N LYS A 2 -59.50 18.36 7.40
CA LYS A 2 -59.28 18.89 8.76
C LYS A 2 -57.87 19.52 8.86
N MET A 3 -57.78 20.71 9.48
CA MET A 3 -56.55 21.50 9.63
C MET A 3 -55.40 20.73 10.33
N SER A 4 -55.73 19.70 11.11
CA SER A 4 -54.80 18.74 11.74
C SER A 4 -53.95 17.95 10.74
N ASP A 5 -54.54 17.56 9.59
CA ASP A 5 -53.92 16.69 8.59
C ASP A 5 -52.84 17.41 7.76
N TRP A 6 -52.85 18.75 7.77
CA TRP A 6 -51.87 19.60 7.07
C TRP A 6 -50.58 19.81 7.89
N SER A 7 -50.68 19.78 9.22
CA SER A 7 -49.54 19.89 10.13
C SER A 7 -48.69 18.61 10.14
N GLU A 8 -49.33 17.44 10.16
CA GLU A 8 -48.61 16.15 10.12
C GLU A 8 -47.90 15.92 8.79
N LYS A 9 -48.55 16.22 7.65
CA LYS A 9 -47.92 16.12 6.33
C LYS A 9 -46.70 17.03 6.19
N ARG A 10 -46.73 18.24 6.76
CA ARG A 10 -45.58 19.15 6.81
C ARG A 10 -44.43 18.61 7.67
N LYS A 11 -44.72 18.02 8.83
CA LYS A 11 -43.69 17.39 9.68
C LYS A 11 -43.03 16.22 8.96
N ILE A 12 -43.81 15.39 8.26
CA ILE A 12 -43.28 14.29 7.46
C ILE A 12 -42.39 14.81 6.32
N VAL A 13 -42.83 15.83 5.58
CA VAL A 13 -42.02 16.44 4.50
C VAL A 13 -40.72 17.04 5.05
N VAL A 14 -40.77 17.78 6.16
CA VAL A 14 -39.56 18.32 6.80
C VAL A 14 -38.65 17.20 7.27
N ALA A 15 -39.18 16.13 7.88
CA ALA A 15 -38.39 14.98 8.29
C ALA A 15 -37.71 14.29 7.10
N PHE A 16 -38.39 14.15 5.96
CA PHE A 16 -37.79 13.62 4.73
C PHE A 16 -36.69 14.52 4.19
N ILE A 17 -36.89 15.85 4.16
CA ILE A 17 -35.85 16.79 3.70
C ILE A 17 -34.63 16.72 4.61
N VAL A 18 -34.83 16.72 5.93
CA VAL A 18 -33.73 16.59 6.90
C VAL A 18 -33.02 15.25 6.71
N ALA A 19 -33.75 14.15 6.54
CA ALA A 19 -33.16 12.84 6.27
C ALA A 19 -32.33 12.84 4.97
N PHE A 20 -32.84 13.44 3.89
CA PHE A 20 -32.10 13.57 2.63
C PHE A 20 -30.83 14.42 2.78
N LEU A 21 -30.88 15.52 3.53
CA LEU A 21 -29.70 16.35 3.79
C LEU A 21 -28.65 15.60 4.63
N VAL A 22 -29.08 14.86 5.65
CA VAL A 22 -28.18 14.05 6.48
C VAL A 22 -27.53 12.94 5.65
N VAL A 23 -28.30 12.24 4.82
CA VAL A 23 -27.78 11.21 3.91
C VAL A 23 -26.82 11.82 2.89
N GLY A 24 -27.17 12.96 2.29
CA GLY A 24 -26.30 13.68 1.36
C GLY A 24 -24.98 14.11 2.00
N ALA A 25 -25.02 14.63 3.22
CA ALA A 25 -23.83 15.00 3.98
C ALA A 25 -22.96 13.76 4.31
N LEU A 26 -23.57 12.65 4.72
CA LEU A 26 -22.88 11.37 4.97
C LEU A 26 -22.17 10.85 3.72
N ILE A 27 -22.84 10.87 2.56
CA ILE A 27 -22.26 10.46 1.28
C ILE A 27 -21.10 11.38 0.89
N ALA A 28 -21.22 12.69 1.09
CA ALA A 28 -20.15 13.64 0.79
C ALA A 28 -18.91 13.40 1.66
N VAL A 29 -19.10 13.14 2.97
CA VAL A 29 -18.00 12.80 3.88
C VAL A 29 -17.33 11.49 3.45
N ILE A 30 -18.08 10.42 3.19
CA ILE A 30 -17.51 9.13 2.79
C ILE A 30 -16.76 9.26 1.45
N SER A 31 -17.34 9.99 0.49
CA SER A 31 -16.72 10.23 -0.83
C SER A 31 -15.45 11.07 -0.75
N SER A 32 -15.25 11.85 0.32
CA SER A 32 -14.05 12.67 0.53
C SER A 32 -12.86 11.88 1.10
N ILE A 33 -13.10 10.66 1.60
CA ILE A 33 -12.03 9.81 2.15
C ILE A 33 -11.22 9.27 0.96
N PRO A 34 -9.91 9.58 0.85
CA PRO A 34 -9.11 9.12 -0.27
C PRO A 34 -8.99 7.60 -0.25
N THR A 35 -9.01 7.00 -1.45
CA THR A 35 -8.78 5.55 -1.61
C THR A 35 -7.30 5.23 -1.43
N SER A 36 -6.97 3.97 -1.12
CA SER A 36 -5.57 3.54 -1.01
C SER A 36 -4.77 3.82 -2.28
N GLN A 37 -5.37 3.60 -3.46
CA GLN A 37 -4.72 3.90 -4.75
C GLN A 37 -4.41 5.39 -4.91
N GLU A 38 -5.29 6.27 -4.46
CA GLU A 38 -5.07 7.71 -4.50
C GLU A 38 -3.96 8.14 -3.54
N ILE A 39 -3.90 7.54 -2.34
CA ILE A 39 -2.82 7.75 -1.37
C ILE A 39 -1.48 7.31 -1.96
N GLU A 40 -1.41 6.10 -2.53
CA GLU A 40 -0.20 5.56 -3.16
C GLU A 40 0.28 6.47 -4.29
N ARG A 41 -0.61 6.87 -5.20
CA ARG A 41 -0.29 7.76 -6.31
C ARG A 41 0.26 9.09 -5.82
N ARG A 42 -0.45 9.79 -4.91
CA ARG A 42 -0.04 11.10 -4.36
C ARG A 42 1.28 11.02 -3.60
N SER A 43 1.51 9.93 -2.87
CA SER A 43 2.75 9.74 -2.13
C SER A 43 3.99 9.63 -3.02
N LEU A 44 3.82 9.17 -4.28
CA LEU A 44 4.89 9.04 -5.26
C LEU A 44 4.96 10.20 -6.27
N GLU A 45 4.10 11.21 -6.14
CA GLU A 45 4.23 12.43 -6.94
C GLU A 45 5.52 13.16 -6.57
N GLY A 46 6.37 13.41 -7.57
CA GLY A 46 7.71 13.98 -7.37
C GLY A 46 8.76 12.99 -6.83
N ALA A 47 8.43 11.70 -6.68
CA ALA A 47 9.41 10.70 -6.28
C ALA A 47 10.48 10.51 -7.37
N VAL A 48 11.73 10.35 -6.94
CA VAL A 48 12.82 9.93 -7.82
C VAL A 48 12.67 8.46 -8.16
N ARG A 49 13.01 8.10 -9.40
CA ARG A 49 12.89 6.74 -9.94
C ARG A 49 14.21 6.25 -10.52
N GLU A 50 14.22 4.96 -10.82
CA GLU A 50 15.32 4.26 -11.48
C GLU A 50 15.85 5.03 -12.70
N GLY A 51 17.18 5.06 -12.85
CA GLY A 51 17.86 5.73 -13.97
C GLY A 51 18.35 7.15 -13.68
N SER A 52 18.05 7.72 -12.50
CA SER A 52 18.60 9.01 -12.07
C SER A 52 19.76 8.84 -11.06
N PRO A 53 20.81 9.71 -11.10
CA PRO A 53 21.90 9.67 -10.13
C PRO A 53 21.43 9.86 -8.67
N GLU A 54 20.41 10.70 -8.47
CA GLU A 54 19.81 10.94 -7.17
C GLU A 54 19.17 9.67 -6.60
N PHE A 55 18.41 8.94 -7.42
CA PHE A 55 17.83 7.66 -7.03
C PHE A 55 18.89 6.65 -6.62
N GLU A 56 19.99 6.55 -7.35
CA GLU A 56 21.08 5.64 -7.00
C GLU A 56 21.75 6.01 -5.67
N ALA A 57 21.95 7.31 -5.43
CA ALA A 57 22.55 7.82 -4.20
C ALA A 57 21.66 7.53 -2.97
N LEU A 58 20.34 7.66 -3.11
CA LEU A 58 19.39 7.35 -2.05
C LEU A 58 19.24 5.83 -1.85
N THR A 59 19.10 5.05 -2.92
CA THR A 59 18.86 3.60 -2.84
C THR A 59 20.04 2.86 -2.20
N LYS A 60 21.29 3.28 -2.44
CA LYS A 60 22.48 2.72 -1.76
C LYS A 60 22.45 2.88 -0.24
N LYS A 61 21.66 3.83 0.26
CA LYS A 61 21.46 4.11 1.67
C LYS A 61 20.15 3.53 2.21
N ILE A 62 19.48 2.65 1.46
CA ILE A 62 18.34 1.88 1.94
C ILE A 62 18.78 0.42 1.99
N SER A 63 18.71 -0.19 3.17
CA SER A 63 18.98 -1.62 3.34
C SER A 63 17.67 -2.37 3.43
N ILE A 64 17.52 -3.44 2.64
CA ILE A 64 16.39 -4.36 2.73
C ILE A 64 16.95 -5.75 3.03
N ALA A 65 16.56 -6.32 4.17
CA ALA A 65 16.90 -7.68 4.57
C ALA A 65 15.67 -8.58 4.47
N ASN A 66 15.85 -9.79 3.94
CA ASN A 66 14.79 -10.80 4.00
C ASN A 66 14.61 -11.28 5.44
N ASP A 67 13.39 -11.67 5.78
CA ASP A 67 13.05 -12.31 7.04
C ASP A 67 12.56 -13.73 6.70
N ASP A 68 13.52 -14.63 6.50
CA ASP A 68 13.28 -16.00 6.04
C ASP A 68 12.43 -16.79 7.05
N ASP A 69 12.65 -16.58 8.35
CA ASP A 69 11.90 -17.23 9.43
C ASP A 69 10.41 -16.86 9.40
N ASN A 70 10.08 -15.67 8.89
CA ASN A 70 8.70 -15.18 8.74
C ASN A 70 8.22 -15.22 7.28
N THR A 71 8.94 -15.93 6.40
CA THR A 71 8.52 -16.20 5.02
C THR A 71 7.83 -17.55 4.97
N LEU A 72 6.53 -17.56 4.66
CA LEU A 72 5.69 -18.74 4.73
C LEU A 72 5.06 -19.05 3.38
N GLU A 73 4.96 -20.34 3.06
CA GLU A 73 4.19 -20.83 1.94
C GLU A 73 2.93 -21.54 2.43
N SER A 74 1.81 -21.33 1.75
CA SER A 74 0.55 -21.97 2.10
C SER A 74 -0.21 -22.37 0.84
N PRO A 75 -0.65 -23.64 0.73
CA PRO A 75 -1.52 -24.06 -0.35
C PRO A 75 -2.90 -23.43 -0.19
N THR A 76 -3.51 -23.05 -1.32
CA THR A 76 -4.88 -22.56 -1.39
C THR A 76 -5.84 -23.72 -1.69
N ALA A 77 -7.13 -23.52 -1.41
CA ALA A 77 -8.18 -24.49 -1.78
C ALA A 77 -8.28 -24.71 -3.31
N LEU A 78 -7.73 -23.80 -4.12
CA LEU A 78 -7.72 -23.86 -5.58
C LEU A 78 -6.49 -24.59 -6.14
N GLY A 79 -5.63 -25.16 -5.28
CA GLY A 79 -4.45 -25.91 -5.69
C GLY A 79 -3.24 -25.05 -6.08
N THR A 80 -3.29 -23.74 -5.86
CA THR A 80 -2.13 -22.85 -6.00
C THR A 80 -1.42 -22.67 -4.66
N ILE A 81 -0.24 -22.06 -4.68
CA ILE A 81 0.49 -21.65 -3.47
C ILE A 81 0.41 -20.12 -3.33
N THR A 82 0.22 -19.68 -2.10
CA THR A 82 0.40 -18.30 -1.65
C THR A 82 1.68 -18.23 -0.84
N MET A 83 2.52 -17.23 -1.10
CA MET A 83 3.68 -16.92 -0.26
C MET A 83 3.39 -15.65 0.54
N ALA A 84 3.51 -15.72 1.87
CA ALA A 84 3.64 -14.56 2.73
C ALA A 84 5.13 -14.23 2.87
N LEU A 85 5.54 -13.07 2.36
CA LEU A 85 6.91 -12.61 2.33
C LEU A 85 7.12 -11.53 3.40
N SER A 86 8.22 -11.63 4.13
CA SER A 86 8.56 -10.72 5.21
C SER A 86 9.98 -10.19 5.02
N GLY A 87 10.21 -8.93 5.37
CA GLY A 87 11.52 -8.31 5.33
C GLY A 87 11.63 -7.13 6.27
N ARG A 88 12.81 -6.52 6.34
CA ARG A 88 13.09 -5.33 7.15
C ARG A 88 13.77 -4.28 6.28
N ILE A 89 13.20 -3.08 6.25
CA ILE A 89 13.74 -1.92 5.55
C ILE A 89 14.37 -0.99 6.57
N ARG A 90 15.63 -0.59 6.37
CA ARG A 90 16.33 0.43 7.15
C ARG A 90 16.61 1.66 6.28
N ASN A 91 16.24 2.84 6.78
CA ASN A 91 16.56 4.12 6.15
C ASN A 91 17.88 4.67 6.67
N MET A 92 18.91 4.74 5.84
CA MET A 92 20.20 5.36 6.17
C MET A 92 20.47 6.60 5.30
N THR A 93 19.43 7.16 4.67
CA THR A 93 19.56 8.28 3.73
C THR A 93 19.94 9.59 4.40
N GLY A 94 19.67 9.70 5.71
CA GLY A 94 19.75 10.94 6.48
C GLY A 94 18.51 11.83 6.36
N LYS A 95 17.52 11.45 5.54
CA LYS A 95 16.27 12.19 5.32
C LYS A 95 15.06 11.35 5.70
N THR A 96 13.96 12.00 6.05
CA THR A 96 12.68 11.30 6.24
C THR A 96 12.13 10.86 4.89
N ILE A 97 11.86 9.57 4.73
CA ILE A 97 11.21 9.02 3.54
C ILE A 97 9.70 9.14 3.70
N THR A 98 9.03 9.78 2.75
CA THR A 98 7.58 10.02 2.71
C THR A 98 6.88 9.25 1.59
N GLY A 99 7.65 8.67 0.68
CA GLY A 99 7.16 7.75 -0.35
C GLY A 99 8.21 6.70 -0.64
N LEU A 100 7.85 5.42 -0.59
CA LEU A 100 8.77 4.32 -0.90
C LEU A 100 8.02 3.23 -1.65
N GLU A 101 8.41 3.01 -2.90
CA GLU A 101 7.95 1.90 -3.72
C GLU A 101 9.03 0.84 -3.80
N ILE A 102 8.63 -0.40 -3.57
CA ILE A 102 9.49 -1.56 -3.76
C ILE A 102 8.87 -2.52 -4.76
N LYS A 103 9.73 -3.26 -5.46
CA LYS A 103 9.41 -4.45 -6.21
C LYS A 103 10.00 -5.66 -5.50
N VAL A 104 9.19 -6.68 -5.33
CA VAL A 104 9.60 -7.96 -4.78
C VAL A 104 9.36 -9.04 -5.80
N SER A 105 10.38 -9.86 -6.02
CA SER A 105 10.41 -10.88 -7.06
C SER A 105 10.76 -12.21 -6.42
N VAL A 106 9.92 -13.23 -6.64
CA VAL A 106 10.27 -14.62 -6.35
C VAL A 106 10.90 -15.18 -7.61
N VAL A 107 12.13 -15.69 -7.49
CA VAL A 107 12.95 -16.15 -8.61
C VAL A 107 13.29 -17.62 -8.48
N ASP A 108 13.55 -18.26 -9.62
CA ASP A 108 14.08 -19.62 -9.70
C ASP A 108 15.56 -19.72 -9.36
N ARG A 109 16.11 -20.95 -9.31
CA ARG A 109 17.55 -21.19 -9.08
C ARG A 109 18.45 -20.56 -10.14
N MET A 110 17.89 -20.26 -11.31
CA MET A 110 18.57 -19.60 -12.43
C MET A 110 18.41 -18.07 -12.39
N ASN A 111 17.76 -17.53 -11.35
CA ASN A 111 17.42 -16.12 -11.14
C ASN A 111 16.39 -15.54 -12.13
N ASN A 112 15.59 -16.37 -12.80
CA ASN A 112 14.47 -15.89 -13.59
C ASN A 112 13.27 -15.58 -12.69
N PRO A 113 12.56 -14.46 -12.91
CA PRO A 113 11.37 -14.13 -12.13
C PRO A 113 10.22 -15.08 -12.43
N ILE A 114 9.68 -15.71 -11.38
CA ILE A 114 8.46 -16.53 -11.45
C ILE A 114 7.24 -15.63 -11.25
N LYS A 115 7.28 -14.81 -10.19
CA LYS A 115 6.28 -13.78 -9.91
C LYS A 115 6.93 -12.56 -9.30
N GLU A 116 6.34 -11.42 -9.60
CA GLU A 116 6.75 -10.13 -9.04
C GLU A 116 5.53 -9.38 -8.53
N LYS A 117 5.74 -8.59 -7.48
CA LYS A 117 4.75 -7.65 -6.97
C LYS A 117 5.43 -6.33 -6.68
N LYS A 118 4.83 -5.25 -7.16
CA LYS A 118 5.23 -3.88 -6.85
C LYS A 118 4.24 -3.31 -5.84
N LEU A 119 4.76 -2.62 -4.84
CA LEU A 119 3.95 -2.06 -3.76
C LEU A 119 4.60 -0.80 -3.19
N VAL A 120 3.74 0.13 -2.81
CA VAL A 120 4.12 1.30 -2.02
C VAL A 120 4.08 0.88 -0.55
N VAL A 121 5.20 0.95 0.15
CA VAL A 121 5.31 0.57 1.57
C VAL A 121 5.26 1.78 2.50
N VAL A 122 5.67 2.96 2.02
CA VAL A 122 5.47 4.24 2.68
C VAL A 122 4.64 5.10 1.73
N PRO A 123 3.44 5.58 2.13
CA PRO A 123 2.89 5.60 3.49
C PRO A 123 2.07 4.35 3.90
N THR A 124 1.87 3.37 3.02
CA THR A 124 0.84 2.32 3.17
C THR A 124 1.00 1.43 4.40
N GLN A 125 2.23 1.00 4.72
CA GLN A 125 2.50 0.19 5.93
C GLN A 125 3.01 1.05 7.09
N LYS A 126 3.58 2.20 6.76
CA LYS A 126 4.10 3.17 7.71
C LYS A 126 4.03 4.55 7.09
N GLU A 127 3.44 5.50 7.81
CA GLU A 127 3.18 6.86 7.30
C GLU A 127 4.45 7.57 6.79
N SER A 128 5.55 7.45 7.52
CA SER A 128 6.88 7.92 7.09
C SER A 128 7.97 7.06 7.73
N LEU A 129 9.14 7.02 7.11
CA LEU A 129 10.29 6.29 7.64
C LEU A 129 11.41 7.29 7.96
N LEU A 130 11.64 7.50 9.26
CA LEU A 130 12.60 8.49 9.77
C LEU A 130 14.06 8.06 9.47
N PRO A 131 15.02 8.99 9.55
CA PRO A 131 16.44 8.65 9.46
C PRO A 131 16.83 7.59 10.49
N GLU A 132 17.64 6.62 10.08
CA GLU A 132 18.09 5.44 10.85
C GLU A 132 17.00 4.48 11.33
N GLU A 133 15.74 4.75 10.97
CA GLU A 133 14.63 3.92 11.38
C GLU A 133 14.55 2.61 10.58
N VAL A 134 14.12 1.55 11.27
CA VAL A 134 13.85 0.23 10.69
C VAL A 134 12.35 -0.04 10.74
N MET A 135 11.78 -0.51 9.63
CA MET A 135 10.40 -1.01 9.59
C MET A 135 10.34 -2.44 9.07
N PRO A 136 9.55 -3.33 9.70
CA PRO A 136 9.18 -4.59 9.07
C PRO A 136 8.26 -4.31 7.88
N VAL A 137 8.37 -5.12 6.84
CA VAL A 137 7.47 -5.13 5.70
C VAL A 137 6.92 -6.53 5.49
N ARG A 138 5.62 -6.62 5.20
CA ARG A 138 4.93 -7.90 4.97
C ARG A 138 3.97 -7.77 3.80
N PHE A 139 3.88 -8.80 2.96
CA PHE A 139 2.88 -8.89 1.90
C PHE A 139 2.74 -10.32 1.41
N THR A 140 1.64 -10.60 0.74
CA THR A 140 1.39 -11.87 0.08
C THR A 140 1.53 -11.76 -1.43
N ILE A 141 2.03 -12.84 -2.05
CA ILE A 141 1.97 -13.07 -3.48
C ILE A 141 1.24 -14.39 -3.70
N ASP A 142 0.17 -14.34 -4.49
CA ASP A 142 -0.71 -15.48 -4.72
C ASP A 142 -0.51 -16.14 -6.09
N GLY A 143 -0.99 -17.37 -6.20
CA GLY A 143 -1.18 -18.04 -7.48
C GLY A 143 0.10 -18.66 -8.05
N PHE A 144 1.06 -19.02 -7.20
CA PHE A 144 2.18 -19.88 -7.60
C PHE A 144 1.65 -21.28 -7.92
N LYS A 145 2.27 -21.94 -8.90
CA LYS A 145 2.03 -23.36 -9.15
C LYS A 145 2.80 -24.17 -8.12
N LYS A 146 2.31 -25.37 -7.82
CA LYS A 146 2.97 -26.25 -6.86
C LYS A 146 4.38 -26.64 -7.33
N GLU A 147 4.57 -26.74 -8.64
CA GLU A 147 5.82 -27.14 -9.30
C GLU A 147 6.79 -25.97 -9.57
N ASP A 148 6.40 -24.73 -9.27
CA ASP A 148 7.30 -23.57 -9.44
C ASP A 148 8.53 -23.69 -8.54
N ASP A 149 9.73 -23.51 -9.08
CA ASP A 149 11.00 -23.51 -8.33
C ASP A 149 11.19 -22.17 -7.60
N ARG A 150 10.56 -21.98 -6.43
CA ARG A 150 10.58 -20.71 -5.68
C ARG A 150 11.86 -20.59 -4.82
N ALA A 151 13.00 -20.45 -5.47
CA ALA A 151 14.31 -20.59 -4.82
C ALA A 151 14.69 -19.40 -3.95
N MET A 152 14.40 -18.17 -4.37
CA MET A 152 14.86 -16.97 -3.66
C MET A 152 13.90 -15.79 -3.83
N VAL A 153 13.85 -14.92 -2.81
CA VAL A 153 13.12 -13.65 -2.83
C VAL A 153 14.12 -12.51 -3.06
N ARG A 154 13.83 -11.63 -4.01
CA ARG A 154 14.62 -10.46 -4.33
C ARG A 154 13.81 -9.20 -4.09
N TRP A 155 14.45 -8.22 -3.46
CA TRP A 155 13.87 -6.93 -3.12
C TRP A 155 14.58 -5.85 -3.90
N LYS A 156 13.82 -4.90 -4.45
CA LYS A 156 14.35 -3.77 -5.19
C LYS A 156 13.55 -2.52 -4.86
N VAL A 157 14.21 -1.43 -4.53
CA VAL A 157 13.54 -0.11 -4.49
C VAL A 157 13.28 0.33 -5.93
N THR A 158 12.12 0.91 -6.22
CA THR A 158 11.76 1.39 -7.57
C THR A 158 11.38 2.87 -7.61
N ALA A 159 10.95 3.44 -6.48
CA ALA A 159 10.74 4.88 -6.33
C ALA A 159 10.97 5.32 -4.87
N ILE A 160 11.53 6.51 -4.69
CA ILE A 160 11.78 7.10 -3.37
C ILE A 160 11.35 8.56 -3.39
N LYS A 161 10.63 9.00 -2.37
CA LYS A 161 10.36 10.40 -2.05
C LYS A 161 10.85 10.67 -0.64
N VAL A 162 11.68 11.69 -0.52
CA VAL A 162 12.16 12.20 0.76
C VAL A 162 11.46 13.52 1.06
N LYS A 163 11.29 13.84 2.35
CA LYS A 163 10.84 15.17 2.76
C LYS A 163 11.93 16.18 2.35
N GLU A 164 11.53 17.23 1.66
CA GLU A 164 12.38 18.40 1.43
C GLU A 164 12.55 19.13 2.77
N ASP A 165 13.79 19.54 3.06
CA ASP A 165 14.15 20.27 4.28
C ASP A 165 13.66 21.72 4.24
#